data_AF-A0A917EUN1-F1
#
_entry.id   AF-A0A917EUN1-F1
#
_cell.length_a   1.000
_cell.length_b   1.000
_cell.length_c   1.000
_cell.angle_alpha   90.00
_cell.angle_beta   90.00
_cell.angle_gamma   90.00
#
_symmetry.space_group_name_H-M   'P 1'
#
loop_
_entity.id
_entity.type
_entity.pdbx_description
1 polymer ?
#
loop_
_entity_poly.entity_id
_entity_poly.type
_entity_poly.pdbx_seq_one_letter_code
_entity_poly.pdbx_strand_id
1 'polypeptide(L)'
;MIPILITLAAISVVLFIASFFMNDRLKDVEDQVEQLSIQVMQDTYQVKKKLNVLEEELLTGDLTEEMIKHPRSSSSQHPPLAQTIRSMYQGGYSTERIAKETNMSVSDVQNIVHSYAAEGVPQ
;
A
#
# COMPACT_ATOMS: atom_id res chain seq x y z
N MET A 1 -67.01 33.78 4.32
CA MET A 1 -65.98 33.98 5.36
C MET A 1 -65.89 32.80 6.33
N ILE A 2 -66.99 32.40 6.98
CA ILE A 2 -67.03 31.25 7.91
C ILE A 2 -66.52 29.90 7.34
N PRO A 3 -66.86 29.46 6.11
CA PRO A 3 -66.41 28.15 5.62
C PRO A 3 -64.89 28.06 5.42
N ILE A 4 -64.23 29.17 5.07
CA ILE A 4 -62.76 29.25 4.97
C ILE A 4 -62.10 29.02 6.33
N LEU A 5 -62.68 29.57 7.39
CA LEU A 5 -62.17 29.38 8.75
C LEU A 5 -62.30 27.91 9.20
N ILE A 6 -63.42 27.26 8.85
CA ILE A 6 -63.65 25.84 9.16
C ILE A 6 -62.67 24.95 8.40
N THR A 7 -62.43 25.22 7.11
CA THR A 7 -61.44 24.44 6.33
C THR A 7 -60.02 24.63 6.83
N LEU A 8 -59.66 25.85 7.24
CA LEU A 8 -58.34 26.14 7.79
C LEU A 8 -58.13 25.45 9.14
N ALA A 9 -59.16 25.46 9.99
CA ALA A 9 -59.16 24.73 11.26
C ALA A 9 -59.04 23.22 11.04
N ALA A 10 -59.77 22.66 10.07
CA ALA A 10 -59.68 21.25 9.72
C ALA A 10 -58.27 20.85 9.21
N ILE A 11 -57.68 21.66 8.32
CA ILE A 11 -56.31 21.43 7.82
C ILE A 11 -55.29 21.51 8.96
N SER A 12 -55.46 22.46 9.88
CA SER A 12 -54.59 22.59 11.06
C SER A 12 -54.65 21.35 11.95
N VAL A 13 -55.85 20.82 12.23
CA VAL A 13 -56.02 19.59 13.02
C VAL A 13 -55.38 18.39 12.31
N VAL A 14 -55.56 18.27 10.99
CA VAL A 14 -54.95 17.19 10.20
C VAL A 14 -53.43 17.28 10.21
N LEU A 15 -52.86 18.48 9.99
CA LEU A 15 -51.41 18.70 10.05
C LEU A 15 -50.85 18.44 11.45
N PHE A 16 -51.60 18.78 12.50
CA PHE A 16 -51.21 18.50 13.88
C PHE A 16 -51.07 17.00 14.13
N ILE A 17 -52.06 16.21 13.70
CA ILE A 17 -52.01 14.74 13.81
C ILE A 17 -50.87 14.17 12.96
N ALA A 18 -50.65 14.69 11.74
CA ALA A 18 -49.56 14.25 10.87
C ALA A 18 -48.16 14.56 11.46
N SER A 19 -48.02 15.67 12.19
CA SER A 19 -46.77 16.08 12.84
C SER A 19 -46.29 15.07 13.89
N PHE A 20 -47.22 14.48 14.64
CA PHE A 20 -46.88 13.41 15.59
C PHE A 20 -46.30 12.18 14.88
N PHE A 21 -46.90 11.77 13.76
CA PHE A 21 -46.42 10.61 13.00
C PHE A 21 -45.06 10.87 12.31
N MET A 22 -44.81 12.10 11.86
CA MET A 22 -43.59 12.44 11.14
C MET A 22 -42.37 12.55 12.07
N ASN A 23 -42.53 13.12 13.26
CA ASN A 23 -41.46 13.24 14.25
C ASN A 23 -40.96 11.87 14.73
N ASP A 24 -41.87 10.92 14.97
CA ASP A 24 -41.48 9.56 15.39
C ASP A 24 -40.64 8.85 14.32
N ARG A 25 -41.00 9.01 13.04
CA ARG A 25 -40.25 8.39 11.92
C ARG A 25 -38.88 9.03 11.70
N LEU A 26 -38.80 10.36 11.82
CA LEU A 26 -37.52 11.07 11.69
C LEU A 26 -36.54 10.67 12.79
N LYS A 27 -37.04 10.52 14.01
CA LYS A 27 -36.24 10.07 15.16
C LYS A 27 -35.73 8.63 15.00
N ASP A 28 -36.58 7.70 14.56
CA ASP A 28 -36.16 6.32 14.25
C ASP A 28 -35.06 6.28 13.17
N VAL A 29 -35.12 7.16 12.17
CA VAL A 29 -34.11 7.23 11.11
C VAL A 29 -32.79 7.82 11.64
N GLU A 30 -32.86 8.84 12.48
CA GLU A 30 -31.69 9.44 13.12
C GLU A 30 -30.93 8.41 13.99
N ASP A 31 -31.66 7.67 14.83
CA ASP A 31 -31.08 6.61 15.68
C ASP A 31 -30.43 5.50 14.84
N GLN A 32 -31.05 5.09 13.72
CA GLN A 32 -30.47 4.10 12.80
C GLN A 32 -29.20 4.62 12.12
N VAL A 33 -29.18 5.88 11.70
CA VAL A 33 -28.01 6.49 11.06
C VAL A 33 -26.86 6.64 12.07
N GLU A 34 -27.15 6.99 13.32
CA GLU A 34 -26.14 7.06 14.38
C GLU A 34 -25.54 5.68 14.65
N GLN A 35 -26.38 4.65 14.78
CA GLN A 35 -25.92 3.28 15.00
C GLN A 35 -25.08 2.75 13.82
N LEU A 36 -25.52 3.02 12.58
CA LEU A 36 -24.75 2.69 11.38
C LEU A 36 -23.41 3.44 11.34
N SER A 37 -23.39 4.72 11.71
CA SER A 37 -22.16 5.53 11.73
C SER A 37 -21.14 4.99 12.73
N ILE A 38 -21.60 4.61 13.93
CA ILE A 38 -20.74 3.97 14.95
C ILE A 38 -20.16 2.66 14.41
N GLN A 39 -20.99 1.82 13.78
CA GLN A 39 -20.55 0.54 13.24
C GLN A 39 -19.54 0.72 12.09
N VAL A 40 -19.81 1.62 11.14
CA VAL A 40 -18.89 1.93 10.04
C VAL A 40 -17.54 2.43 10.56
N MET A 41 -17.53 3.25 11.61
CA MET A 41 -16.28 3.71 12.23
C MET A 41 -15.46 2.55 12.82
N GLN A 42 -16.13 1.63 13.53
CA GLN A 42 -15.48 0.44 14.09
C GLN A 42 -14.96 -0.50 13.00
N ASP A 43 -15.75 -0.74 11.96
CA ASP A 43 -15.37 -1.60 10.84
C ASP A 43 -14.20 -1.00 10.06
N THR A 44 -14.24 0.31 9.80
CA THR A 44 -13.14 1.03 9.14
C THR A 44 -11.86 0.96 9.98
N TYR A 45 -11.96 1.07 11.31
CA TYR A 45 -10.81 0.93 12.20
C TYR A 45 -10.20 -0.48 12.12
N GLN A 46 -11.04 -1.53 12.14
CA GLN A 46 -10.56 -2.91 12.01
C GLN A 46 -9.92 -3.18 10.64
N VAL A 47 -10.49 -2.66 9.56
CA VAL A 47 -9.92 -2.75 8.21
C VAL A 47 -8.58 -2.04 8.14
N LYS A 48 -8.50 -0.79 8.64
CA LYS A 48 -7.23 -0.05 8.72
C LYS A 48 -6.18 -0.81 9.52
N LYS A 49 -6.54 -1.44 10.64
CA LYS A 49 -5.60 -2.22 11.45
C LYS A 49 -5.09 -3.46 10.73
N LYS A 50 -5.99 -4.22 10.08
CA LYS A 50 -5.63 -5.39 9.27
C LYS A 50 -4.73 -5.00 8.10
N LEU A 51 -5.02 -3.87 7.46
CA LEU A 51 -4.22 -3.34 6.35
C LEU A 51 -2.83 -2.89 6.84
N ASN A 52 -2.75 -2.22 7.99
CA ASN A 52 -1.48 -1.78 8.58
C ASN A 52 -0.58 -2.96 8.99
N VAL A 53 -1.17 -4.02 9.57
CA VAL A 53 -0.44 -5.28 9.85
C VAL A 53 0.05 -5.92 8.55
N LEU A 54 -0.78 -5.92 7.51
CA LEU A 54 -0.41 -6.50 6.23
C LEU A 54 0.69 -5.68 5.52
N GLU A 55 0.65 -4.35 5.61
CA GLU A 55 1.73 -3.48 5.13
C GLU A 55 3.02 -3.75 5.89
N GLU A 56 2.97 -3.89 7.21
CA GLU A 56 4.13 -4.21 8.04
C GLU A 56 4.68 -5.61 7.74
N GLU A 57 3.84 -6.62 7.50
CA GLU A 57 4.27 -7.94 7.04
C GLU A 57 4.84 -7.91 5.61
N LEU A 58 4.34 -7.07 4.71
CA LEU A 58 4.88 -6.95 3.34
C LEU A 58 6.23 -6.22 3.35
N LEU A 59 6.32 -5.10 4.09
CA LEU A 59 7.54 -4.33 4.30
C LEU A 59 8.60 -5.16 5.03
N THR A 60 8.21 -5.93 6.05
CA THR A 60 9.12 -6.79 6.81
C THR A 60 9.42 -8.09 6.07
N GLY A 61 8.49 -8.60 5.26
CA GLY A 61 8.66 -9.82 4.45
C GLY A 61 9.75 -9.68 3.39
N ASP A 62 9.80 -8.55 2.68
CA ASP A 62 10.88 -8.26 1.72
C ASP A 62 12.18 -7.81 2.42
N LEU A 63 12.11 -7.07 3.54
CA LEU A 63 13.30 -6.58 4.23
C LEU A 63 13.99 -7.63 5.11
N THR A 64 13.27 -8.65 5.61
CA THR A 64 13.82 -9.60 6.59
C THR A 64 14.51 -10.78 5.91
N GLU A 65 14.07 -11.21 4.73
CA GLU A 65 14.83 -12.20 3.95
C GLU A 65 16.17 -11.65 3.43
N GLU A 66 16.27 -10.34 3.12
CA GLU A 66 17.54 -9.73 2.71
C GLU A 66 18.43 -9.28 3.90
N MET A 67 17.87 -8.90 5.05
CA MET A 67 18.65 -8.24 6.11
C MET A 67 19.19 -9.17 7.21
N ILE A 68 18.70 -10.41 7.35
CA ILE A 68 19.21 -11.34 8.39
C ILE A 68 20.56 -12.00 8.01
N LYS A 69 21.03 -11.91 6.75
CA LYS A 69 22.26 -12.62 6.34
C LYS A 69 23.58 -11.86 6.42
N HIS A 70 23.63 -10.54 6.60
CA HIS A 70 24.92 -9.82 6.53
C HIS A 70 25.06 -8.66 7.52
N PRO A 71 25.91 -8.78 8.57
CA PRO A 71 26.39 -7.62 9.29
C PRO A 71 27.61 -7.05 8.56
N ARG A 72 27.49 -5.77 8.18
CA ARG A 72 28.56 -4.83 7.77
C ARG A 72 28.99 -4.88 6.31
N SER A 73 29.08 -3.66 5.75
CA SER A 73 29.85 -3.21 4.58
C SER A 73 29.00 -2.79 3.39
N SER A 74 28.92 -1.47 3.21
CA SER A 74 28.95 -0.71 1.95
C SER A 74 28.70 -1.43 0.63
N SER A 75 27.73 -0.89 -0.15
CA SER A 75 27.56 -1.02 -1.61
C SER A 75 27.47 -2.44 -2.18
N SER A 76 26.26 -2.91 -2.51
CA SER A 76 25.94 -3.72 -3.71
C SER A 76 24.58 -4.43 -3.60
N GLN A 77 23.49 -3.69 -3.80
CA GLN A 77 22.31 -4.31 -4.43
C GLN A 77 22.70 -4.55 -5.89
N HIS A 78 23.08 -5.78 -6.27
CA HIS A 78 22.85 -6.42 -7.57
C HIS A 78 23.53 -7.81 -7.66
N PRO A 79 22.96 -8.86 -7.02
CA PRO A 79 23.37 -10.24 -7.28
C PRO A 79 23.17 -10.76 -8.73
N PRO A 80 22.25 -10.27 -9.60
CA PRO A 80 22.13 -10.81 -10.97
C PRO A 80 23.15 -10.26 -11.98
N LEU A 81 23.75 -9.09 -11.74
CA LEU A 81 24.65 -8.45 -12.70
C LEU A 81 26.06 -9.06 -12.69
N ALA A 82 26.54 -9.44 -11.51
CA ALA A 82 27.87 -10.01 -11.34
C ALA A 82 28.04 -11.35 -12.10
N GLN A 83 26.99 -12.17 -12.12
CA GLN A 83 26.92 -13.40 -12.91
C GLN A 83 26.86 -13.14 -14.42
N THR A 84 26.19 -12.06 -14.83
CA THR A 84 26.10 -11.64 -16.24
C THR A 84 27.44 -11.09 -16.75
N ILE A 85 28.15 -10.32 -15.92
CA ILE A 85 29.53 -9.86 -16.21
C ILE A 85 30.45 -11.07 -16.38
N ARG A 86 30.33 -12.08 -15.52
CA ARG A 86 31.12 -13.31 -15.59
C ARG A 86 30.91 -14.07 -16.91
N SER A 87 29.66 -14.29 -17.33
CA SER A 87 29.38 -15.04 -18.56
C SER A 87 29.82 -14.28 -19.81
N MET A 88 29.70 -12.94 -19.81
CA MET A 88 30.23 -12.12 -20.90
C MET A 88 31.76 -12.10 -20.93
N TYR A 89 32.43 -12.06 -19.78
CA TYR A 89 33.89 -12.14 -19.76
C TYR A 89 34.41 -13.50 -20.26
N GLN A 90 33.78 -14.61 -19.83
CA GLN A 90 34.09 -15.95 -20.32
C GLN A 90 33.77 -16.12 -21.82
N GLY A 91 32.78 -15.40 -22.35
CA GLY A 91 32.46 -15.33 -23.77
C GLY A 91 33.45 -14.51 -24.62
N GLY A 92 34.49 -13.93 -24.00
CA GLY A 92 35.53 -13.17 -24.69
C GLY A 92 35.17 -11.70 -24.99
N TYR A 93 34.13 -11.16 -24.35
CA TYR A 93 33.76 -9.75 -24.52
C TYR A 93 34.68 -8.82 -23.71
N SER A 94 35.00 -7.65 -24.27
CA SER A 94 35.86 -6.66 -23.60
C SER A 94 35.15 -5.93 -22.45
N THR A 95 35.93 -5.47 -21.47
CA THR A 95 35.41 -4.80 -20.27
C THR A 95 34.61 -3.53 -20.60
N GLU A 96 34.94 -2.83 -21.68
CA GLU A 96 34.23 -1.64 -22.14
C GLU A 96 32.84 -1.97 -22.70
N ARG A 97 32.73 -3.10 -23.42
CA ARG A 97 31.44 -3.56 -23.96
C ARG A 97 30.54 -4.07 -22.85
N ILE A 98 31.11 -4.81 -21.90
CA ILE A 98 30.37 -5.30 -20.72
C ILE A 98 29.82 -4.12 -19.92
N ALA A 99 30.64 -3.10 -19.67
CA ALA A 99 30.23 -1.86 -19.00
C ALA A 99 29.06 -1.16 -19.69
N LYS A 100 29.08 -1.08 -21.03
CA LYS A 100 28.00 -0.50 -21.82
C LYS A 100 26.70 -1.33 -21.72
N GLU A 101 26.81 -2.65 -21.75
CA GLU A 101 25.67 -3.57 -21.75
C GLU A 101 25.02 -3.70 -20.36
N THR A 102 25.83 -3.68 -19.30
CA THR A 102 25.36 -3.71 -17.90
C THR A 102 25.11 -2.33 -17.32
N ASN A 103 25.32 -1.27 -18.11
CA ASN A 103 25.17 0.13 -17.72
C ASN A 103 26.02 0.50 -16.48
N MET A 104 27.22 -0.09 -16.38
CA MET A 104 28.19 0.11 -15.30
C MET A 104 29.41 0.89 -15.78
N SER A 105 30.19 1.45 -14.85
CA SER A 105 31.47 2.08 -15.21
C SER A 105 32.50 1.02 -15.58
N VAL A 106 33.40 1.35 -16.51
CA VAL A 106 34.50 0.44 -16.93
C VAL A 106 35.37 0.04 -15.73
N SER A 107 35.57 0.96 -14.78
CA SER A 107 36.29 0.71 -13.52
C SER A 107 35.60 -0.31 -12.62
N ASP A 108 34.27 -0.27 -12.51
CA ASP A 108 33.53 -1.20 -11.65
C ASP A 108 33.54 -2.62 -12.25
N VAL A 109 33.36 -2.72 -13.57
CA VAL A 109 33.48 -4.00 -14.29
C VAL A 109 34.89 -4.57 -14.16
N GLN A 110 35.92 -3.73 -14.27
CA GLN A 110 37.31 -4.14 -14.10
C GLN A 110 37.57 -4.67 -12.68
N ASN A 111 37.08 -3.98 -11.64
CA ASN A 111 37.23 -4.41 -10.26
C ASN A 111 36.54 -5.76 -9.99
N ILE A 112 35.34 -5.96 -10.55
CA ILE A 112 34.57 -7.21 -10.45
C ILE A 112 35.28 -8.36 -11.19
N VAL A 113 35.79 -8.12 -12.40
CA VAL A 113 36.55 -9.14 -13.15
C VAL A 113 37.87 -9.47 -12.46
N HIS A 114 38.57 -8.49 -11.90
CA HIS A 114 39.78 -8.73 -11.11
C HIS A 114 39.50 -9.48 -9.81
N SER A 115 38.40 -9.19 -9.10
CA SER A 115 38.02 -9.96 -7.92
C SER A 115 37.70 -11.41 -8.30
N TYR A 116 37.02 -11.65 -9.42
CA TYR A 116 36.79 -13.00 -9.93
C TYR A 116 38.07 -13.73 -10.36
N ALA A 117 39.00 -13.04 -11.02
CA ALA A 117 40.28 -13.62 -11.40
C ALA A 117 41.17 -13.90 -10.18
N ALA A 118 41.05 -13.11 -9.11
CA ALA A 118 41.78 -13.30 -7.86
C ALA A 118 41.17 -14.39 -6.95
N GLU A 119 39.86 -14.61 -7.04
CA GLU A 119 39.12 -15.62 -6.26
C GLU A 119 39.12 -17.02 -6.93
N GLY A 120 39.61 -17.10 -8.18
CA GLY A 120 39.75 -18.32 -8.97
C GLY A 120 41.17 -18.89 -9.01
N VAL A 121 41.70 -19.32 -7.86
CA VAL A 121 42.76 -20.35 -7.81
C VAL A 121 42.18 -21.62 -7.20
N PRO A 122 41.99 -22.66 -8.03
CA PRO A 122 42.82 -23.84 -7.83
C PRO A 122 43.37 -24.41 -9.15
N GLN A 123 44.66 -24.73 -9.10
CA GLN A 123 45.41 -25.82 -9.77
C GLN A 123 45.07 -26.14 -11.24
#